data_AF-A0A429XD19-F1
#
_entry.id   AF-A0A429XD19-F1
#
_cell.length_a   1.000
_cell.length_b   1.000
_cell.length_c   1.000
_cell.angle_alpha   90.00
_cell.angle_beta   90.00
_cell.angle_gamma   90.00
#
_symmetry.space_group_name_H-M   'P 1'
#
loop_
_entity.id
_entity.type
_entity.pdbx_description
1 polymer ?
#
loop_
_entity_poly.entity_id
_entity_poly.type
_entity_poly.pdbx_seq_one_letter_code
_entity_poly.pdbx_strand_id
1 'polypeptide(L)' 'MKKSVVTKPEKLDEEWVELILSALSVGISPQEIKEFFRERL' A
#
# COMPACT_ATOMS: atom_id res chain seq x y z
N MET A 1 9.78 9.36 -20.66
CA MET A 1 10.44 8.68 -19.53
C MET A 1 9.69 7.38 -19.28
N LYS A 2 10.28 6.23 -19.58
CA LYS A 2 9.64 4.93 -19.34
C LYS A 2 9.69 4.68 -17.83
N LYS A 3 8.55 4.70 -17.14
CA LYS A 3 8.45 4.26 -15.75
C LYS A 3 8.74 2.76 -15.74
N SER A 4 9.98 2.37 -15.45
CA SER A 4 10.30 0.98 -15.17
C SER A 4 9.57 0.62 -13.88
N VAL A 5 8.41 -0.01 -14.01
CA VAL A 5 7.76 -0.71 -12.91
C VAL A 5 8.77 -1.75 -12.46
N VAL A 6 9.22 -1.63 -11.21
CA VAL A 6 10.18 -2.55 -10.61
C VAL A 6 9.53 -3.93 -10.58
N THR A 7 9.81 -4.76 -11.57
CA THR A 7 9.40 -6.16 -11.62
C THR A 7 10.50 -7.00 -10.98
N LYS A 8 10.66 -6.86 -9.67
CA LYS A 8 11.12 -7.98 -8.85
C LYS A 8 9.88 -8.52 -8.17
N PRO A 9 9.55 -9.82 -8.28
CA PRO A 9 8.52 -10.42 -7.44
C PRO A 9 9.09 -10.59 -6.03
N GLU A 10 9.44 -9.48 -5.38
CA GLU A 10 9.48 -9.46 -3.93
C GLU A 10 8.03 -9.62 -3.53
N LYS A 11 7.70 -10.80 -2.99
CA LYS A 11 6.39 -11.03 -2.42
C LYS A 11 6.11 -9.87 -1.48
N LEU A 12 4.92 -9.28 -1.62
CA LEU A 12 4.45 -8.34 -0.63
C LEU A 12 4.40 -9.09 0.70
N ASP A 13 4.83 -8.40 1.75
CA ASP A 13 4.72 -8.91 3.11
C ASP A 13 3.24 -9.21 3.41
N GLU A 14 2.95 -10.44 3.83
CA GLU A 14 1.58 -10.94 3.98
C GLU A 14 0.84 -10.18 5.10
N GLU A 15 1.52 -9.78 6.17
CA GLU A 15 0.91 -9.01 7.27
C GLU A 15 0.50 -7.62 6.78
N TRP A 16 1.34 -6.96 5.98
CA TRP A 16 1.00 -5.67 5.38
C TRP A 16 -0.15 -5.79 4.39
N VAL A 17 -0.24 -6.87 3.61
CA VAL A 17 -1.38 -7.11 2.71
C VAL A 17 -2.67 -7.25 3.51
N GLU A 18 -2.68 -8.07 4.56
CA GLU A 18 -3.85 -8.25 5.42
C GLU A 18 -4.29 -6.95 6.10
N LEU A 19 -3.33 -6.14 6.56
CA LEU A 19 -3.60 -4.85 7.18
C LEU A 19 -4.28 -3.88 6.20
N ILE A 20 -3.76 -3.78 4.98
CA ILE A 20 -4.33 -2.91 3.95
C ILE A 20 -5.72 -3.39 3.54
N LEU A 21 -5.91 -4.70 3.34
CA LEU A 21 -7.21 -5.26 3.01
C LEU A 21 -8.24 -5.02 4.13
N SER A 22 -7.82 -5.15 5.39
CA SER A 22 -8.66 -4.84 6.56
C SER A 22 -9.08 -3.38 6.58
N ALA A 23 -8.14 -2.45 6.35
CA ALA A 23 -8.43 -1.03 6.26
C ALA A 23 -9.45 -0.69 5.16
N LEU A 24 -9.30 -1.31 3.97
CA LEU A 24 -10.25 -1.14 2.88
C LEU A 24 -11.64 -1.68 3.26
N SER A 25 -11.72 -2.81 3.96
CA SER A 25 -12.99 -3.43 4.36
C SER A 25 -13.80 -2.59 5.35
N VAL A 26 -13.15 -1.76 6.16
CA VAL A 26 -13.80 -0.83 7.10
C VAL A 26 -14.06 0.55 6.48
N GLY A 27 -13.77 0.72 5.19
CA GLY A 27 -14.10 1.92 4.43
C GLY A 27 -13.00 2.99 4.37
N ILE A 28 -11.77 2.68 4.80
CA ILE A 28 -10.65 3.62 4.66
C ILE A 28 -10.23 3.67 3.18
N SER A 29 -10.17 4.87 2.61
CA SER A 29 -9.83 5.04 1.20
C SER A 29 -8.32 4.86 0.94
N PRO A 30 -7.92 4.42 -0.26
CA PRO A 30 -6.51 4.38 -0.64
C PRO A 30 -5.80 5.74 -0.54
N GLN A 31 -6.53 6.85 -0.65
CA GLN A 31 -6.00 8.21 -0.49
C GLN A 31 -5.61 8.48 0.96
N GLU A 32 -6.47 8.15 1.92
CA GLU A 32 -6.19 8.28 3.36
C GLU A 32 -5.00 7.42 3.78
N ILE A 33 -4.92 6.18 3.28
CA ILE A 33 -3.77 5.30 3.53
C ILE A 33 -2.47 5.94 3.02
N LYS A 34 -2.48 6.51 1.80
CA LYS A 34 -1.31 7.20 1.22
C LYS A 34 -0.95 8.48 1.96
N GLU A 35 -1.94 9.20 2.50
CA GLU A 35 -1.72 10.39 3.30
C GLU A 35 -1.07 10.03 4.64
N PHE A 36 -1.60 9.02 5.34
CA PHE A 36 -1.01 8.48 6.57
C PHE A 36 0.47 8.09 6.42
N PHE A 37 0.84 7.41 5.33
CA PHE A 37 2.24 7.06 5.08
C PHE A 37 3.12 8.27 4.72
N ARG A 38 2.55 9.34 4.15
CA ARG A 38 3.30 10.57 3.81
C ARG A 38 3.55 11.47 5.00
N GLU A 39 2.64 11.51 5.97
CA GLU A 39 2.80 12.34 7.17
C GLU A 39 3.76 11.75 8.21
N ARG A 40 4.09 10.46 8.10
CA ARG A 40 4.89 9.70 9.07
C ARG A 40 6.29 9.30 8.58
N LEU A 41 6.66 9.67 7.36
CA LEU A 41 8.00 9.48 6.76
C LEU A 41 8.73 10.83 6.64
#